data_AF-K6V9T3-F1
#
_entry.id   AF-K6V9T3-F1
#
_cell.length_a   1.000
_cell.length_b   1.000
_cell.length_c   1.000
_cell.angle_alpha   90.00
_cell.angle_beta   90.00
_cell.angle_gamma   90.00
#
_symmetry.space_group_name_H-M   'P 1'
#
loop_
_entity.id
_entity.type
_entity.pdbx_description
1 polymer ?
#
loop_
_entity_poly.entity_id
_entity_poly.type
_entity_poly.pdbx_seq_one_letter_code
_entity_poly.pdbx_strand_id
1 'polypeptide(L)'
;MAHAPTERRVVCGNVPVFLADSVSFLSEDDRGGYVVSASHGGISAAEHALIFAPAVISFNDAGGGKDDAGFRALDILDGHGISAFCVSHETARIGDALDHWENGVVSRANRCAESIGIRSGMTTFDAIAAAVSVPGQAAGVGR
;
A
#
# COMPACT_ATOMS: atom_id res chain seq x y z
N MET A 1 1.72 16.29 -20.01
CA MET A 1 3.00 16.46 -19.29
C MET A 1 3.16 15.21 -18.43
N ALA A 2 4.23 14.42 -18.60
CA ALA A 2 4.49 13.28 -17.72
C ALA A 2 4.83 13.82 -16.33
N HIS A 3 4.20 13.28 -15.28
CA HIS A 3 4.53 13.61 -13.90
C HIS A 3 5.97 13.17 -13.63
N ALA A 4 6.81 14.06 -13.08
CA ALA A 4 8.12 13.63 -12.61
C ALA A 4 7.90 12.66 -11.43
N PRO A 5 8.65 11.54 -11.34
CA PRO A 5 8.54 10.64 -10.20
C PRO A 5 8.81 11.45 -8.92
N THR A 6 7.87 11.44 -7.99
CA THR A 6 7.96 12.22 -6.76
C THR A 6 7.82 11.34 -5.54
N GLU A 7 8.83 11.39 -4.70
CA GLU A 7 8.80 10.90 -3.33
C GLU A 7 8.23 12.00 -2.45
N ARG A 8 7.13 11.73 -1.74
CA ARG A 8 6.46 12.72 -0.89
C ARG A 8 6.07 12.10 0.44
N ARG A 9 6.17 12.88 1.52
CA ARG A 9 5.61 12.50 2.82
C ARG A 9 4.42 13.39 3.15
N VAL A 10 3.29 12.77 3.44
CA VAL A 10 2.08 13.42 3.95
C VAL A 10 1.82 12.93 5.38
N VAL A 11 0.80 13.47 6.04
CA VAL A 11 0.43 13.08 7.41
C VAL A 11 -1.03 12.66 7.45
N CYS A 12 -1.30 11.50 8.05
CA CYS A 12 -2.64 11.04 8.40
C CYS A 12 -2.76 11.01 9.93
N GLY A 13 -3.60 11.89 10.49
CA GLY A 13 -3.62 12.11 11.95
C GLY A 13 -2.28 12.66 12.44
N ASN A 14 -1.50 11.84 13.14
CA ASN A 14 -0.13 12.14 13.59
C ASN A 14 0.93 11.18 13.00
N VAL A 15 0.55 10.36 12.01
CA VAL A 15 1.42 9.35 11.42
C VAL A 15 1.92 9.82 10.05
N PRO A 16 3.24 9.80 9.80
CA PRO A 16 3.78 10.09 8.47
C PRO A 16 3.43 8.94 7.50
N VAL A 17 3.01 9.31 6.30
CA VAL A 17 2.71 8.37 5.21
C VAL A 17 3.60 8.70 4.04
N PHE A 18 4.32 7.69 3.54
CA PHE A 18 5.17 7.84 2.36
C PHE A 18 4.36 7.55 1.10
N LEU A 19 4.26 8.54 0.22
CA LEU A 19 3.67 8.40 -1.12
C LEU A 19 4.81 8.11 -2.09
N ALA A 20 4.79 6.91 -2.69
CA ALA A 20 5.84 6.39 -3.53
C ALA A 20 5.31 5.95 -4.89
N ASP A 21 5.66 6.67 -5.96
CA ASP A 21 5.23 6.32 -7.33
C ASP A 21 5.66 4.90 -7.72
N SER A 22 6.76 4.42 -7.14
CA SER A 22 7.22 3.03 -7.25
C SER A 22 7.58 2.46 -5.88
N VAL A 23 7.29 1.18 -5.66
CA VAL A 23 7.73 0.43 -4.48
C VAL A 23 9.26 0.29 -4.41
N SER A 24 9.97 0.49 -5.52
CA SER A 24 11.43 0.53 -5.54
C SER A 24 12.02 1.75 -4.84
N PHE A 25 11.20 2.74 -4.46
CA PHE A 25 11.64 3.94 -3.71
C PHE A 25 11.59 3.75 -2.20
N LEU A 26 11.06 2.62 -1.71
CA LEU A 26 11.12 2.30 -0.29
C LEU A 26 12.59 2.21 0.16
N SER A 27 12.79 2.62 1.40
CA SER A 27 14.08 2.61 2.07
C SER A 27 13.94 2.09 3.51
N GLU A 28 15.05 2.03 4.24
CA GLU A 28 15.04 1.64 5.65
C GLU A 28 14.19 2.60 6.52
N ASP A 29 14.02 3.86 6.09
CA ASP A 29 13.19 4.86 6.78
C ASP A 29 11.69 4.56 6.69
N ASP A 30 11.28 3.59 5.88
CA ASP A 30 9.89 3.20 5.67
C ASP A 30 9.55 1.85 6.36
N ARG A 31 10.54 1.24 7.04
CA ARG A 31 10.34 0.00 7.80
C ARG A 31 9.32 0.18 8.91
N GLY A 32 8.32 -0.71 8.94
CA GLY A 32 7.20 -0.60 9.88
C GLY A 32 6.34 0.66 9.68
N GLY A 33 6.55 1.41 8.59
CA GLY A 33 5.82 2.63 8.27
C GLY A 33 4.55 2.38 7.46
N TYR A 34 3.94 3.49 7.03
CA TYR A 34 2.72 3.50 6.22
C TYR A 34 3.08 4.00 4.82
N VAL A 35 2.82 3.18 3.82
CA VAL A 35 3.22 3.44 2.45
C VAL A 35 2.02 3.39 1.52
N VAL A 36 1.88 4.41 0.68
CA VAL A 36 0.98 4.39 -0.45
C VAL A 36 1.84 4.28 -1.70
N SER A 37 1.95 3.05 -2.24
CA SER A 37 2.65 2.84 -3.49
C SER A 37 1.69 2.82 -4.66
N ALA A 38 2.04 3.55 -5.73
CA ALA A 38 1.32 3.49 -6.99
C ALA A 38 1.89 2.45 -7.97
N SER A 39 2.79 1.58 -7.51
CA SER A 39 3.31 0.46 -8.29
C SER A 39 2.27 -0.64 -8.46
N HIS A 40 2.48 -1.55 -9.41
CA HIS A 40 1.61 -2.70 -9.65
C HIS A 40 1.72 -3.75 -8.53
N GLY A 41 0.60 -4.30 -8.05
CA GLY A 41 0.53 -5.32 -6.99
C GLY A 41 0.99 -6.74 -7.37
N GLY A 42 2.03 -6.86 -8.20
CA GLY A 42 2.59 -8.13 -8.65
C GLY A 42 3.64 -8.74 -7.71
N ILE A 43 4.18 -9.90 -8.09
CA ILE A 43 5.18 -10.65 -7.29
C ILE A 43 6.43 -9.80 -6.98
N SER A 44 7.00 -9.13 -7.98
CA SER A 44 8.20 -8.31 -7.80
C SER A 44 7.98 -7.14 -6.83
N ALA A 45 6.75 -6.60 -6.77
CA ALA A 45 6.42 -5.55 -5.83
C ALA A 45 6.35 -6.07 -4.39
N ALA A 46 5.84 -7.29 -4.21
CA ALA A 46 5.85 -7.98 -2.93
C ALA A 46 7.29 -8.23 -2.44
N GLU A 47 8.17 -8.72 -3.33
CA GLU A 47 9.58 -8.96 -3.01
C GLU A 47 10.28 -7.68 -2.54
N HIS A 48 10.04 -6.54 -3.20
CA HIS A 48 10.57 -5.26 -2.74
C HIS A 48 9.99 -4.83 -1.39
N ALA A 49 8.68 -4.94 -1.21
CA ALA A 49 8.03 -4.58 0.05
C ALA A 49 8.53 -5.42 1.23
N LEU A 50 8.83 -6.71 1.02
CA LEU A 50 9.34 -7.62 2.06
C LEU A 50 10.71 -7.19 2.62
N ILE A 51 11.56 -6.54 1.82
CA ILE A 51 12.88 -6.07 2.28
C ILE A 51 12.72 -5.06 3.42
N PHE A 52 11.76 -4.15 3.28
CA PHE A 52 11.54 -3.06 4.23
C PHE A 52 10.41 -3.33 5.21
N ALA A 53 9.50 -4.26 4.92
CA ALA A 53 8.41 -4.68 5.80
C ALA A 53 7.63 -3.48 6.39
N PRO A 54 6.93 -2.67 5.55
CA PRO A 54 6.05 -1.63 6.05
C PRO A 54 4.91 -2.25 6.87
N ALA A 55 4.32 -1.49 7.80
CA ALA A 55 3.16 -1.93 8.55
C ALA A 55 1.92 -2.02 7.65
N VAL A 56 1.78 -1.05 6.73
CA VAL A 56 0.72 -1.01 5.71
C VAL A 56 1.31 -0.56 4.38
N ILE A 57 0.95 -1.23 3.29
CA ILE A 57 1.31 -0.81 1.93
C ILE A 57 0.16 -0.94 0.93
N SER A 58 -0.01 0.08 0.08
CA SER A 58 -0.91 0.00 -1.07
C SER A 58 -0.18 -0.34 -2.38
N PHE A 59 -0.92 -0.86 -3.35
CA PHE A 59 -0.49 -1.00 -4.76
C PHE A 59 -1.62 -0.59 -5.71
N ASN A 60 -1.33 -0.36 -6.98
CA ASN A 60 -2.35 -0.31 -8.04
C ASN A 60 -2.67 -1.73 -8.54
N ASP A 61 -3.95 -2.04 -8.74
CA ASP A 61 -4.33 -3.36 -9.24
C ASP A 61 -4.01 -3.61 -10.72
N ALA A 62 -3.78 -2.55 -11.51
CA ALA A 62 -3.56 -2.60 -12.96
C ALA A 62 -4.60 -3.46 -13.70
N GLY A 63 -5.85 -3.50 -13.20
CA GLY A 63 -6.92 -4.32 -13.76
C GLY A 63 -6.82 -5.82 -13.46
N GLY A 64 -5.99 -6.23 -12.49
CA GLY A 64 -5.82 -7.61 -12.06
C GLY A 64 -4.95 -8.47 -12.98
N GLY A 65 -5.00 -8.26 -14.30
CA GLY A 65 -4.22 -9.03 -15.26
C GLY A 65 -4.61 -10.51 -15.33
N LYS A 66 -3.84 -11.30 -16.09
CA LYS A 66 -4.11 -12.74 -16.23
C LYS A 66 -3.92 -13.45 -14.88
N ASP A 67 -4.88 -14.29 -14.52
CA ASP A 67 -4.86 -15.10 -13.30
C ASP A 67 -4.71 -14.26 -12.02
N ASP A 68 -5.20 -13.03 -11.96
CA ASP A 68 -5.01 -12.10 -10.82
C ASP A 68 -3.53 -11.73 -10.55
N ALA A 69 -2.69 -11.66 -11.59
CA ALA A 69 -1.29 -11.25 -11.50
C ALA A 69 -1.06 -9.93 -10.72
N GLY A 70 -1.97 -8.97 -10.84
CA GLY A 70 -1.90 -7.67 -10.15
C GLY A 70 -2.38 -7.62 -8.72
N PHE A 71 -2.82 -8.77 -8.19
CA PHE A 71 -3.14 -8.92 -6.78
C PHE A 71 -2.16 -9.84 -6.05
N ARG A 72 -1.15 -10.40 -6.73
CA ARG A 72 -0.24 -11.41 -6.15
C ARG A 72 0.51 -10.92 -4.92
N ALA A 73 0.78 -9.62 -4.82
CA ALA A 73 1.39 -9.05 -3.63
C ALA A 73 0.52 -9.22 -2.38
N LEU A 74 -0.81 -9.23 -2.51
CA LEU A 74 -1.72 -9.37 -1.37
C LEU A 74 -1.51 -10.72 -0.66
N ASP A 75 -1.51 -11.82 -1.42
CA ASP A 75 -1.35 -13.17 -0.87
C ASP A 75 0.05 -13.37 -0.28
N ILE A 76 1.08 -12.86 -0.96
CA ILE A 76 2.47 -12.97 -0.50
C ILE A 76 2.65 -12.21 0.82
N LEU A 77 2.21 -10.95 0.87
CA LEU A 77 2.39 -10.10 2.05
C LEU A 77 1.52 -10.56 3.23
N ASP A 78 0.34 -11.13 2.97
CA ASP A 78 -0.50 -11.75 4.01
C ASP A 78 0.23 -12.89 4.72
N GLY A 79 0.92 -13.74 3.96
CA GLY A 79 1.76 -14.83 4.49
C GLY A 79 2.92 -14.37 5.38
N HIS A 80 3.29 -13.09 5.28
CA HIS A 80 4.33 -12.45 6.09
C HIS A 80 3.76 -11.51 7.16
N GLY A 81 2.44 -11.47 7.36
CA GLY A 81 1.81 -10.63 8.37
C GLY A 81 1.80 -9.14 8.04
N ILE A 82 2.05 -8.75 6.79
CA ILE A 82 2.05 -7.36 6.33
C ILE A 82 0.67 -7.01 5.80
N SER A 83 0.10 -5.91 6.30
CA SER A 83 -1.18 -5.41 5.81
C SER A 83 -0.99 -4.77 4.44
N ALA A 84 -1.69 -5.30 3.43
CA ALA A 84 -1.60 -4.80 2.07
C ALA A 84 -2.98 -4.64 1.44
N PHE A 85 -3.12 -3.63 0.58
CA PHE A 85 -4.31 -3.44 -0.23
C PHE A 85 -3.98 -2.93 -1.63
N CYS A 86 -4.88 -3.17 -2.57
CA CYS A 86 -4.81 -2.65 -3.92
C CYS A 86 -5.84 -1.54 -4.12
N VAL A 87 -5.45 -0.53 -4.89
CA VAL A 87 -6.26 0.60 -5.34
C VAL A 87 -6.70 0.34 -6.79
N SER A 88 -7.95 0.63 -7.09
CA SER A 88 -8.52 0.46 -8.43
C SER A 88 -7.84 1.37 -9.44
N HIS A 89 -7.32 0.78 -10.52
CA HIS A 89 -6.79 1.52 -11.68
C HIS A 89 -7.83 2.43 -12.36
N GLU A 90 -9.13 2.21 -12.13
CA GLU A 90 -10.19 3.07 -12.64
C GLU A 90 -10.33 4.38 -11.84
N THR A 91 -9.79 4.41 -10.62
CA THR A 91 -9.92 5.54 -9.69
C THR A 91 -8.61 6.29 -9.45
N ALA A 92 -7.46 5.62 -9.68
CA ALA A 92 -6.16 6.25 -9.56
C ALA A 92 -5.16 5.68 -10.57
N ARG A 93 -4.26 6.53 -11.04
CA ARG A 93 -3.24 6.22 -12.05
C ARG A 93 -2.12 5.35 -11.46
N ILE A 94 -1.69 4.36 -12.24
CA ILE A 94 -0.45 3.64 -11.95
C ILE A 94 0.75 4.59 -12.09
N GLY A 95 1.68 4.53 -11.13
CA GLY A 95 2.85 5.40 -11.10
C GLY A 95 2.63 6.83 -10.61
N ASP A 96 1.48 7.13 -9.99
CA ASP A 96 1.17 8.43 -9.40
C ASP A 96 0.58 8.23 -7.98
N ALA A 97 1.43 8.28 -6.97
CA ALA A 97 1.04 8.01 -5.58
C ALA A 97 0.24 9.15 -4.96
N LEU A 98 0.35 10.38 -5.49
CA LEU A 98 -0.50 11.47 -5.06
C LEU A 98 -1.94 11.26 -5.55
N ASP A 99 -2.12 10.81 -6.79
CA ASP A 99 -3.44 10.47 -7.32
C ASP A 99 -4.06 9.28 -6.57
N HIS A 100 -3.26 8.28 -6.18
CA HIS A 100 -3.72 7.21 -5.27
C HIS A 100 -4.22 7.77 -3.94
N TRP A 101 -3.47 8.69 -3.34
CA TRP A 101 -3.82 9.29 -2.06
C TRP A 101 -5.11 10.11 -2.13
N GLU A 102 -5.25 10.95 -3.16
CA GLU A 102 -6.36 11.91 -3.28
C GLU A 102 -7.63 11.29 -3.87
N ASN A 103 -7.52 10.34 -4.80
CA ASN A 103 -8.64 9.86 -5.61
C ASN A 103 -8.86 8.34 -5.53
N GLY A 104 -7.85 7.59 -5.05
CA GLY A 104 -7.88 6.13 -5.09
C GLY A 104 -8.97 5.52 -4.22
N VAL A 105 -9.56 4.44 -4.73
CA VAL A 105 -10.50 3.57 -4.02
C VAL A 105 -9.91 2.17 -3.91
N VAL A 106 -9.97 1.58 -2.72
CA VAL A 106 -9.50 0.22 -2.46
C VAL A 106 -10.33 -0.78 -3.28
N SER A 107 -9.68 -1.54 -4.15
CA SER A 107 -10.32 -2.62 -4.91
C SER A 107 -10.29 -3.95 -4.14
N ARG A 108 -9.15 -4.29 -3.53
CA ARG A 108 -8.99 -5.51 -2.69
C ARG A 108 -8.07 -5.23 -1.51
N ALA A 109 -8.27 -5.94 -0.40
CA ALA A 109 -7.37 -5.94 0.75
C ALA A 109 -7.03 -7.39 1.13
N ASN A 110 -5.83 -7.61 1.69
CA ASN A 110 -5.50 -8.92 2.26
C ASN A 110 -6.10 -9.10 3.67
N ARG A 111 -6.02 -10.30 4.25
CA ARG A 111 -6.65 -10.58 5.55
C ARG A 111 -6.02 -9.78 6.68
N CYS A 112 -4.71 -9.57 6.64
CA CYS A 112 -4.02 -8.68 7.57
C CYS A 112 -4.61 -7.25 7.56
N ALA A 113 -4.73 -6.65 6.37
CA ALA A 113 -5.34 -5.33 6.20
C ALA A 113 -6.81 -5.32 6.63
N GLU A 114 -7.55 -6.39 6.32
CA GLU A 114 -8.94 -6.52 6.76
C GLU A 114 -9.04 -6.61 8.29
N SER A 115 -8.11 -7.26 8.98
CA SER A 115 -8.15 -7.36 10.44
C SER A 115 -8.02 -6.00 11.15
N ILE A 116 -7.40 -5.01 10.49
CA ILE A 116 -7.22 -3.64 10.99
C ILE A 116 -8.21 -2.62 10.41
N GLY A 117 -9.27 -3.10 9.75
CA GLY A 117 -10.39 -2.28 9.30
C GLY A 117 -10.32 -1.77 7.86
N ILE A 118 -9.27 -2.09 7.10
CA ILE A 118 -9.21 -1.73 5.66
C ILE A 118 -10.19 -2.60 4.87
N ARG A 119 -11.04 -2.02 4.04
CA ARG A 119 -12.04 -2.74 3.22
C ARG A 119 -12.09 -2.20 1.80
N SER A 120 -12.48 -3.06 0.85
CA SER A 120 -12.83 -2.63 -0.50
C SER A 120 -13.92 -1.56 -0.48
N GLY A 121 -13.81 -0.58 -1.38
CA GLY A 121 -14.71 0.56 -1.49
C GLY A 121 -14.35 1.76 -0.61
N MET A 122 -13.38 1.64 0.31
CA MET A 122 -12.83 2.79 1.03
C MET A 122 -11.97 3.65 0.11
N THR A 123 -11.90 4.95 0.39
CA THR A 123 -10.85 5.79 -0.21
C THR A 123 -9.48 5.35 0.33
N THR A 124 -8.39 5.60 -0.40
CA THR A 124 -7.02 5.34 0.09
C THR A 124 -6.76 6.08 1.40
N PHE A 125 -7.24 7.33 1.51
CA PHE A 125 -7.14 8.10 2.75
C PHE A 125 -7.85 7.40 3.91
N ASP A 126 -9.11 6.99 3.72
CA ASP A 126 -9.90 6.34 4.78
C ASP A 126 -9.29 4.99 5.19
N ALA A 127 -8.74 4.24 4.23
CA ALA A 127 -8.03 2.99 4.51
C ALA A 127 -6.82 3.22 5.42
N ILE A 128 -5.98 4.22 5.10
CA ILE A 128 -4.83 4.57 5.94
C ILE A 128 -5.28 5.13 7.30
N ALA A 129 -6.31 5.98 7.32
CA ALA A 129 -6.86 6.52 8.57
C ALA A 129 -7.42 5.42 9.49
N ALA A 130 -8.08 4.41 8.93
CA ALA A 130 -8.56 3.25 9.68
C ALA A 130 -7.38 2.49 10.31
N ALA A 131 -6.32 2.24 9.54
CA ALA A 131 -5.13 1.55 10.03
C ALA A 131 -4.40 2.34 11.14
N VAL A 132 -4.26 3.65 10.98
CA VAL A 132 -3.64 4.54 11.99
C VAL A 132 -4.45 4.57 13.29
N SER A 133 -5.77 4.38 13.22
CA SER A 133 -6.66 4.41 14.38
C SER A 133 -6.60 3.14 15.23
N VAL A 134 -5.93 2.07 14.77
CA VAL A 134 -5.72 0.85 15.54
C VAL A 134 -4.50 1.01 16.45
N PRO A 135 -4.65 1.07 17.78
CA PRO A 135 -3.52 1.17 18.69
C PRO A 135 -2.72 -0.14 18.66
N GLY A 136 -1.41 -0.08 18.42
CA GLY A 136 -0.48 -1.17 18.81
C GLY A 136 0.09 -2.08 17.71
N GLN A 137 0.18 -1.66 16.45
CA GLN A 137 1.00 -2.37 15.44
C GLN A 137 2.42 -1.76 15.36
N ALA A 138 3.08 -1.56 16.50
CA ALA A 138 4.52 -1.33 16.50
C ALA A 138 5.18 -2.67 16.24
N ALA A 139 5.88 -2.75 15.10
CA ALA A 139 6.84 -3.78 14.68
C ALA A 139 6.82 -5.08 15.51
N GLY A 140 6.23 -6.13 14.95
CA GLY A 140 6.51 -7.50 15.39
C GLY A 140 7.98 -7.82 15.22
N VAL A 141 8.79 -7.49 16.22
CA VAL A 141 10.12 -8.07 16.43
C VAL A 141 9.89 -9.51 16.92
N GLY A 142 10.28 -10.46 16.06
CA GLY A 142 10.62 -11.82 16.45
C GLY A 142 9.50 -12.84 16.29
N ARG A 143 9.63 -13.71 15.28
CA ARG A 143 10.20 -15.06 15.44
C ARG A 143 10.93 -15.47 14.16
#